data_AF-A0A9Q1HYX1-F1
#
_entry.id   AF-A0A9Q1HYX1-F1
#
_cell.length_a   1.000
_cell.length_b   1.000
_cell.length_c   1.000
_cell.angle_alpha   90.00
_cell.angle_beta   90.00
_cell.angle_gamma   90.00
#
_symmetry.space_group_name_H-M   'P 1'
#
loop_
_entity.id
_entity.type
_entity.pdbx_description
1 polymer ?
#
loop_
_entity_poly.entity_id
_entity_poly.type
_entity_poly.pdbx_seq_one_letter_code
_entity_poly.pdbx_strand_id
1 'polypeptide(L)'
;MMMSLMEKYSKHLEVLVAERTQDLMHEKQKTDRLLYSMLPRQVADDLRQGKASEAQSYVSATVFFSDIVGFTQLSSTSTPYQVVDFLNKLYTTFDEIIDNHDVYKVETIGDAYMVVSGVPKENGILHASEISSMALDLVAVCKTFRIPHKPNTLLQIRAGIHSGPVVAGVVGTKMPRYCLFGDTVNTASRMESTSEALKIQCSSSAFYLLEEIGGYVLQCRGMMQVKGKGDMVTYWLEGKHATPAIKECTKKPPFMLENEESYTSIPGVLGNDLLVDPL
;
A
#
# COMPACT_ATOMS: atom_id res chain seq x y z
N MET A 1 50.35 35.53 16.05
CA MET A 1 50.66 34.09 15.83
C MET A 1 49.60 33.16 16.44
N MET A 2 49.16 33.40 17.68
CA MET A 2 48.18 32.53 18.36
C MET A 2 46.75 32.64 17.79
N MET A 3 46.30 33.86 17.43
CA MET A 3 44.97 34.08 16.80
C MET A 3 44.81 33.37 15.45
N SER A 4 45.81 33.43 14.56
CA SER A 4 45.75 32.77 13.24
C SER A 4 45.74 31.24 13.33
N LEU A 5 46.33 30.68 14.40
CA LEU A 5 46.30 29.26 14.67
C LEU A 5 44.90 28.82 15.11
N MET A 6 44.30 29.56 16.06
CA MET A 6 42.91 29.33 16.48
C MET A 6 41.92 29.44 15.33
N GLU A 7 42.07 30.42 14.45
CA GLU A 7 41.19 30.59 13.29
C GLU A 7 41.29 29.42 12.30
N LYS A 8 42.51 28.91 12.05
CA LYS A 8 42.73 27.70 11.24
C LYS A 8 42.11 26.46 11.89
N TYR A 9 42.23 26.32 13.21
CA TYR A 9 41.58 25.22 13.93
C TYR A 9 40.05 25.32 13.87
N SER A 10 39.46 26.52 14.01
CA SER A 10 38.01 26.74 13.89
C SER A 10 37.51 26.36 12.51
N LYS A 11 38.14 26.87 11.44
CA LYS A 11 37.78 26.54 10.05
C LYS A 11 37.93 25.05 9.76
N HIS A 12 38.99 24.41 10.25
CA HIS A 12 39.16 22.97 10.09
C HIS A 12 38.09 22.18 10.83
N LEU A 13 37.72 22.60 12.05
CA LEU A 13 36.67 21.96 12.84
C LEU A 13 35.29 22.13 12.19
N GLU A 14 34.99 23.30 11.64
CA GLU A 14 33.75 23.57 10.88
C GLU A 14 33.64 22.65 9.66
N VAL A 15 34.72 22.51 8.88
CA VAL A 15 34.77 21.58 7.74
C VAL A 15 34.58 20.14 8.20
N LEU A 16 35.26 19.72 9.28
CA LEU A 16 35.14 18.37 9.81
C LEU A 16 33.73 18.09 10.35
N VAL A 17 33.12 19.04 11.05
CA VAL A 17 31.73 18.93 11.53
C VAL A 17 30.76 18.85 10.36
N ALA A 18 30.95 19.64 9.31
CA ALA A 18 30.12 19.60 8.11
C ALA A 18 30.22 18.24 7.40
N GLU A 19 31.44 17.72 7.21
CA GLU A 19 31.70 16.40 6.62
C GLU A 19 31.03 15.29 7.44
N ARG A 20 31.25 15.27 8.76
CA ARG A 20 30.62 14.28 9.65
C ARG A 20 29.10 14.39 9.68
N THR A 21 28.56 15.59 9.61
CA THR A 21 27.10 15.80 9.54
C THR A 21 26.53 15.26 8.24
N GLN A 22 27.24 15.46 7.12
CA GLN A 22 26.85 14.93 5.82
C GLN A 22 26.89 13.39 5.80
N ASP A 23 27.95 12.77 6.31
CA ASP A 23 28.05 11.32 6.45
C ASP A 23 26.91 10.75 7.29
N LEU A 24 26.62 11.40 8.43
CA LEU A 24 25.52 10.99 9.32
C LEU A 24 24.16 11.12 8.62
N MET A 25 23.94 12.17 7.83
CA MET A 25 22.72 12.33 7.03
C MET A 25 22.60 11.24 5.96
N HIS A 26 23.68 10.91 5.26
CA HIS A 26 23.70 9.85 4.25
C HIS A 26 23.40 8.49 4.87
N GLU A 27 24.01 8.17 6.01
CA GLU A 27 23.79 6.90 6.69
C GLU A 27 22.36 6.82 7.23
N LYS A 28 21.86 7.91 7.84
CA LYS A 28 20.47 8.00 8.30
C LYS A 28 19.48 7.76 7.16
N GLN A 29 19.69 8.36 5.98
CA GLN A 29 18.83 8.15 4.82
C GLN A 29 18.83 6.70 4.34
N LYS A 30 19.97 6.01 4.36
CA LYS A 30 20.04 4.59 4.00
C LYS A 30 19.28 3.73 5.01
N THR A 31 19.45 3.98 6.31
CA THR A 31 18.73 3.28 7.37
C THR A 31 17.21 3.51 7.25
N ASP A 32 16.78 4.76 7.04
CA ASP A 32 15.37 5.10 6.87
C ASP A 32 14.75 4.39 5.66
N ARG A 33 15.45 4.36 4.52
CA ARG A 33 14.97 3.63 3.32
C ARG A 33 14.79 2.14 3.58
N LEU A 34 15.74 1.50 4.25
CA LEU A 34 15.64 0.08 4.60
C LEU A 34 14.47 -0.17 5.56
N LEU A 35 14.30 0.69 6.57
CA LEU A 35 13.21 0.56 7.52
C LEU A 35 11.84 0.69 6.86
N TYR A 36 11.65 1.66 5.96
CA TYR A 36 10.41 1.83 5.21
C TYR A 36 10.14 0.74 4.17
N SER A 37 11.18 -0.01 3.76
CA SER A 37 11.01 -1.17 2.89
C SER A 37 10.50 -2.41 3.64
N MET A 38 10.73 -2.48 4.96
CA MET A 38 10.30 -3.59 5.80
C MET A 38 8.99 -3.32 6.54
N LEU A 39 8.73 -2.07 6.91
CA LEU A 39 7.59 -1.68 7.73
C LEU A 39 6.84 -0.50 7.10
N PRO A 40 5.52 -0.39 7.32
CA PRO A 40 4.78 0.77 6.89
C PRO A 40 5.35 2.05 7.53
N ARG A 41 5.37 3.16 6.78
CA ARG A 41 6.02 4.41 7.21
C ARG A 41 5.60 4.89 8.60
N GLN A 42 4.31 4.87 8.88
CA GLN A 42 3.77 5.28 10.18
C GLN A 42 4.35 4.44 11.34
N VAL A 43 4.41 3.12 11.14
CA VAL A 43 4.93 2.16 12.13
C VAL A 43 6.45 2.32 12.29
N ALA A 44 7.16 2.50 11.18
CA ALA A 44 8.60 2.78 11.17
C ALA A 44 8.94 4.07 11.93
N ASP A 45 8.15 5.13 11.74
CA ASP A 45 8.32 6.41 12.43
C ASP A 45 8.09 6.30 13.94
N ASP A 46 7.08 5.54 14.36
CA ASP A 46 6.81 5.28 15.78
C ASP A 46 7.96 4.51 16.44
N LEU A 47 8.44 3.44 15.79
CA LEU A 47 9.60 2.67 16.27
C LEU A 47 10.87 3.53 16.36
N ARG A 48 11.09 4.42 15.39
CA ARG A 48 12.22 5.36 15.41
C ARG A 48 12.15 6.34 16.58
N GLN A 49 10.95 6.74 16.99
CA GLN A 49 10.72 7.60 18.15
C GLN A 49 10.78 6.85 19.49
N GLY A 50 11.05 5.54 19.47
CA GLY A 50 11.04 4.69 20.67
C GLY A 50 9.63 4.46 21.22
N LYS A 51 8.58 4.76 20.45
CA LYS A 51 7.19 4.46 20.82
C LYS A 51 6.92 2.99 20.57
N ALA A 52 6.21 2.35 21.50
CA ALA A 52 5.67 1.03 21.26
C ALA A 52 4.64 1.12 20.14
N SER A 53 4.78 0.28 19.11
CA SER A 53 3.73 0.13 18.10
C SER A 53 2.61 -0.69 18.73
N GLU A 54 1.56 0.01 19.19
CA GLU A 54 0.37 -0.63 19.71
C GLU A 54 -0.44 -1.26 18.56
N ALA A 55 -1.12 -2.36 18.86
CA ALA A 55 -2.04 -2.97 17.92
C ALA A 55 -3.24 -2.03 17.68
N GLN A 56 -3.57 -1.81 16.42
CA GLN A 56 -4.68 -0.96 16.00
C GLN A 56 -5.80 -1.82 15.41
N SER A 57 -7.05 -1.50 15.76
CA SER A 57 -8.23 -2.12 15.17
C SER A 57 -8.73 -1.25 14.03
N TYR A 58 -8.97 -1.86 12.89
CA TYR A 58 -9.52 -1.24 11.69
C TYR A 58 -10.92 -1.81 11.46
N VAL A 59 -11.89 -0.92 11.26
CA VAL A 59 -13.30 -1.31 11.12
C VAL A 59 -13.51 -2.09 9.82
N SER A 60 -12.80 -1.71 8.77
CA SER A 60 -12.90 -2.33 7.45
C SER A 60 -11.58 -2.27 6.71
N ALA A 61 -11.13 -3.42 6.24
CA ALA A 61 -10.00 -3.59 5.34
C ALA A 61 -10.32 -4.70 4.34
N THR A 62 -9.73 -4.63 3.14
CA THR A 62 -9.83 -5.73 2.17
C THR A 62 -8.51 -6.48 2.12
N VAL A 63 -8.58 -7.80 2.30
CA VAL A 63 -7.44 -8.71 2.25
C VAL A 63 -7.53 -9.56 0.98
N PHE A 64 -6.41 -9.62 0.28
CA PHE A 64 -6.15 -10.48 -0.87
C PHE A 64 -5.22 -11.62 -0.47
N PHE A 65 -5.57 -12.83 -0.89
CA PHE A 65 -4.70 -13.99 -0.87
C PHE A 65 -4.56 -14.55 -2.28
N SER A 66 -3.34 -14.92 -2.65
CA SER A 66 -3.05 -15.70 -3.84
C SER A 66 -2.17 -16.88 -3.50
N ASP A 67 -2.31 -17.97 -4.26
CA ASP A 67 -1.49 -19.18 -4.18
C ASP A 67 -1.21 -19.73 -5.57
N ILE A 68 -0.05 -20.34 -5.77
CA ILE A 68 0.36 -20.85 -7.08
C ILE A 68 -0.23 -22.27 -7.28
N VAL A 69 -1.01 -22.44 -8.34
CA VAL A 69 -1.60 -23.74 -8.67
C VAL A 69 -0.48 -24.73 -9.03
N GLY A 70 -0.42 -25.84 -8.30
CA GLY A 70 0.54 -26.91 -8.59
C GLY A 70 1.98 -26.60 -8.16
N PHE A 71 2.21 -25.61 -7.29
CA PHE A 71 3.55 -25.25 -6.82
C PHE A 71 4.31 -26.42 -6.18
N THR A 72 3.63 -27.28 -5.42
CA THR A 72 4.27 -28.48 -4.83
C THR A 72 4.85 -29.40 -5.90
N GLN A 73 4.12 -29.61 -7.00
CA GLN A 73 4.60 -30.42 -8.12
C GLN A 73 5.68 -29.71 -8.94
N LEU A 74 5.55 -28.39 -9.11
CA LEU A 74 6.55 -27.57 -9.78
C LEU A 74 7.89 -27.61 -9.01
N SER A 75 7.84 -27.42 -7.70
CA SER A 75 9.01 -27.41 -6.83
C SER A 75 9.64 -28.79 -6.67
N SER A 76 8.85 -29.88 -6.68
CA SER A 76 9.39 -31.24 -6.62
C SER A 76 10.13 -31.66 -7.90
N THR A 77 9.85 -31.03 -9.04
CA THR A 77 10.42 -31.35 -10.35
C THR A 77 11.44 -30.33 -10.84
N SER A 78 11.79 -29.35 -10.01
CA SER A 78 12.75 -28.28 -10.31
C SER A 78 13.85 -28.25 -9.26
N THR A 79 15.03 -27.73 -9.60
CA THR A 79 16.10 -27.58 -8.60
C THR A 79 15.74 -26.45 -7.62
N PRO A 80 16.22 -26.47 -6.37
CA PRO A 80 15.98 -25.38 -5.42
C PRO A 80 16.39 -24.01 -5.97
N TYR A 81 17.50 -23.95 -6.71
CA TYR A 81 17.96 -22.72 -7.37
C TYR A 81 16.95 -22.20 -8.41
N GLN A 82 16.40 -23.09 -9.24
CA GLN A 82 15.38 -22.75 -10.23
C GLN A 82 14.07 -22.28 -9.60
N VAL A 83 13.68 -22.85 -8.45
CA VAL A 83 12.49 -22.44 -7.71
C VAL A 83 12.68 -21.03 -7.12
N VAL A 84 13.85 -20.76 -6.53
CA VAL A 84 14.18 -19.43 -5.99
C VAL A 84 14.22 -18.38 -7.10
N ASP A 85 14.87 -18.66 -8.23
CA ASP A 85 14.91 -17.74 -9.37
C ASP A 85 13.51 -17.45 -9.94
N PHE A 86 12.67 -18.49 -10.04
CA PHE A 86 11.27 -18.35 -10.44
C PHE A 86 10.46 -17.47 -9.47
N LEU A 87 10.52 -17.75 -8.16
CA LEU A 87 9.78 -16.99 -7.15
C LEU A 87 10.25 -15.53 -7.09
N ASN A 88 11.56 -15.30 -7.14
CA ASN A 88 12.11 -13.94 -7.17
C ASN A 88 11.58 -13.17 -8.36
N LYS A 89 11.65 -13.74 -9.57
CA LYS A 89 11.15 -13.08 -10.78
C LYS A 89 9.65 -12.80 -10.70
N LEU A 90 8.87 -13.77 -10.20
CA LEU A 90 7.43 -13.62 -10.05
C LEU A 90 7.10 -12.49 -9.06
N TYR A 91 7.72 -12.51 -7.89
CA TYR A 91 7.47 -11.51 -6.85
C TYR A 91 7.99 -10.14 -7.22
N THR A 92 9.10 -10.00 -7.95
CA THR A 92 9.51 -8.70 -8.51
C THR A 92 8.44 -8.15 -9.44
N THR A 93 7.89 -8.97 -10.33
CA THR A 93 6.82 -8.54 -11.23
C THR A 93 5.53 -8.19 -10.48
N PHE A 94 5.19 -8.93 -9.41
CA PHE A 94 4.03 -8.59 -8.58
C PHE A 94 4.26 -7.30 -7.79
N ASP A 95 5.46 -7.12 -7.24
CA ASP A 95 5.86 -5.94 -6.48
C ASP A 95 5.79 -4.67 -7.36
N GLU A 96 6.21 -4.75 -8.63
CA GLU A 96 6.05 -3.67 -9.62
C GLU A 96 4.57 -3.31 -9.89
N ILE A 97 3.66 -4.27 -9.80
CA ILE A 97 2.22 -4.03 -10.02
C ILE A 97 1.63 -3.35 -8.79
N ILE A 98 1.88 -3.89 -7.59
CA ILE A 98 1.28 -3.37 -6.35
C ILE A 98 1.77 -1.96 -6.01
N ASP A 99 2.96 -1.55 -6.47
CA ASP A 99 3.47 -0.18 -6.31
C ASP A 99 2.57 0.89 -6.95
N ASN A 100 1.68 0.51 -7.88
CA ASN A 100 0.72 1.41 -8.53
C ASN A 100 -0.65 1.48 -7.81
N HIS A 101 -0.85 0.71 -6.74
CA HIS A 101 -2.12 0.62 -6.01
C HIS A 101 -1.91 1.02 -4.53
N ASP A 102 -2.96 1.51 -3.87
CA ASP A 102 -2.91 1.84 -2.43
C ASP A 102 -3.05 0.56 -1.59
N VAL A 103 -1.98 -0.22 -1.56
CA VAL A 103 -1.94 -1.55 -0.91
C VAL A 103 -0.65 -1.76 -0.12
N TYR A 104 -0.70 -2.66 0.85
CA TYR A 104 0.43 -3.07 1.67
C TYR A 104 0.64 -4.58 1.57
N LYS A 105 1.86 -4.98 1.20
CA LYS A 105 2.27 -6.38 1.14
C LYS A 105 2.54 -6.91 2.54
N VAL A 106 1.88 -8.02 2.89
CA VAL A 106 2.05 -8.69 4.17
C VAL A 106 3.00 -9.86 3.98
N GLU A 107 3.95 -10.03 4.89
CA GLU A 107 4.88 -11.15 4.79
C GLU A 107 4.18 -12.49 5.07
N THR A 108 4.30 -13.41 4.13
CA THR A 108 3.68 -14.74 4.15
C THR A 108 4.72 -15.87 4.20
N ILE A 109 4.22 -17.09 4.38
CA ILE A 109 5.02 -18.31 4.34
C ILE A 109 4.74 -19.04 3.03
N GLY A 110 5.79 -19.42 2.30
CA GLY A 110 5.69 -20.25 1.10
C GLY A 110 5.43 -19.45 -0.19
N ASP A 111 4.59 -20.02 -1.06
CA ASP A 111 4.16 -19.47 -2.35
C ASP A 111 2.88 -18.62 -2.27
N ALA A 112 2.34 -18.46 -1.07
CA ALA A 112 1.22 -17.57 -0.82
C ALA A 112 1.65 -16.11 -0.94
N TYR A 113 0.83 -15.29 -1.60
CA TYR A 113 1.04 -13.84 -1.72
C TYR A 113 -0.14 -13.12 -1.07
N MET A 114 0.12 -12.38 0.01
CA MET A 114 -0.91 -11.67 0.78
C MET A 114 -0.71 -10.16 0.68
N VAL A 115 -1.80 -9.48 0.38
CA VAL A 115 -1.83 -8.02 0.24
C VAL A 115 -3.08 -7.49 0.94
N VAL A 116 -3.00 -6.32 1.57
CA VAL A 116 -4.12 -5.67 2.24
C VAL A 116 -4.22 -4.21 1.82
N SER A 117 -5.44 -3.68 1.77
CA SER A 117 -5.70 -2.24 1.67
C SER A 117 -6.63 -1.78 2.79
N GLY A 118 -6.58 -0.48 3.12
CA GLY A 118 -7.23 0.11 4.29
C GLY A 118 -6.40 0.03 5.58
N VAL A 119 -5.17 -0.49 5.48
CA VAL A 119 -4.21 -0.64 6.59
C VAL A 119 -2.80 -0.35 6.04
N PRO A 120 -1.92 0.38 6.77
CA PRO A 120 -2.14 0.99 8.08
C PRO A 120 -2.99 2.27 8.05
N LYS A 121 -3.25 2.80 6.86
CA LYS A 121 -4.05 4.01 6.65
C LYS A 121 -5.40 3.63 6.09
N GLU A 122 -6.46 4.03 6.77
CA GLU A 122 -7.83 3.84 6.29
C GLU A 122 -8.09 4.70 5.05
N ASN A 123 -8.77 4.12 4.07
CA ASN A 123 -9.13 4.78 2.79
C ASN A 123 -10.64 4.66 2.49
N GLY A 124 -11.47 4.55 3.53
CA GLY A 124 -12.92 4.41 3.39
C GLY A 124 -13.29 3.07 2.77
N ILE A 125 -14.17 3.05 1.76
CA ILE A 125 -14.54 1.82 1.03
C ILE A 125 -13.56 1.49 -0.12
N LEU A 126 -12.65 2.42 -0.46
CA LEU A 126 -11.78 2.30 -1.63
C LEU A 126 -10.82 1.10 -1.54
N HIS A 127 -10.51 0.62 -0.32
CA HIS A 127 -9.70 -0.58 -0.13
C HIS A 127 -10.20 -1.80 -0.93
N ALA A 128 -11.52 -1.93 -1.14
CA ALA A 128 -12.09 -2.99 -1.97
C ALA A 128 -11.74 -2.80 -3.45
N SER A 129 -11.81 -1.57 -3.95
CA SER A 129 -11.48 -1.21 -5.33
C SER A 129 -9.99 -1.38 -5.64
N GLU A 130 -9.11 -0.92 -4.74
CA GLU A 130 -7.65 -1.03 -4.90
C GLU A 130 -7.23 -2.50 -5.00
N ILE A 131 -7.69 -3.33 -4.05
CA ILE A 131 -7.39 -4.77 -4.07
C ILE A 131 -7.98 -5.47 -5.29
N SER A 132 -9.20 -5.11 -5.70
CA SER A 132 -9.87 -5.76 -6.84
C SER A 132 -9.21 -5.39 -8.17
N SER A 133 -8.79 -4.13 -8.33
CA SER A 133 -8.04 -3.68 -9.51
C SER A 133 -6.68 -4.36 -9.56
N MET A 134 -5.93 -4.36 -8.45
CA MET A 134 -4.66 -5.07 -8.32
C MET A 134 -4.81 -6.56 -8.64
N ALA A 135 -5.83 -7.24 -8.11
CA ALA A 135 -6.04 -8.66 -8.35
C ALA A 135 -6.26 -8.98 -9.84
N LEU A 136 -7.02 -8.13 -10.55
CA LEU A 136 -7.22 -8.26 -11.99
C LEU A 136 -5.90 -8.10 -12.76
N ASP A 137 -5.07 -7.13 -12.38
CA ASP A 137 -3.76 -6.90 -12.99
C ASP A 137 -2.80 -8.09 -12.76
N LEU A 138 -2.75 -8.61 -11.53
CA LEU A 138 -1.93 -9.79 -11.18
C LEU A 138 -2.33 -11.02 -12.00
N VAL A 139 -3.63 -11.30 -12.11
CA VAL A 139 -4.14 -12.42 -12.92
C VAL A 139 -3.86 -12.20 -14.42
N ALA A 140 -3.94 -10.97 -14.91
CA ALA A 140 -3.61 -10.65 -16.30
C ALA A 140 -2.13 -10.91 -16.61
N VAL A 141 -1.23 -10.51 -15.71
CA VAL A 141 0.22 -10.73 -15.86
C VAL A 141 0.59 -12.21 -15.76
N CYS A 142 -0.10 -13.00 -14.95
CA CYS A 142 0.12 -14.46 -14.90
C CYS A 142 -0.07 -15.14 -16.26
N LYS A 143 -0.94 -14.61 -17.13
CA LYS A 143 -1.19 -15.17 -18.47
C LYS A 143 0.00 -14.98 -19.43
N THR A 144 0.78 -13.92 -19.23
CA THR A 144 1.95 -13.58 -20.07
C THR A 144 3.26 -14.01 -19.43
N PHE A 145 3.27 -14.27 -18.12
CA PHE A 145 4.44 -14.69 -17.37
C PHE A 145 4.99 -16.03 -17.91
N ARG A 146 6.33 -16.09 -18.01
CA ARG A 146 7.06 -17.28 -18.46
C ARG A 146 8.02 -17.74 -17.36
N ILE A 147 7.85 -18.99 -16.93
CA ILE A 147 8.72 -19.59 -15.92
C ILE A 147 10.12 -19.78 -16.53
N PRO A 148 11.19 -19.21 -15.94
CA PRO A 148 12.53 -19.20 -16.56
C PRO A 148 13.04 -20.58 -16.99
N HIS A 149 12.80 -21.60 -16.17
CA HIS A 149 13.27 -22.97 -16.39
C HIS A 149 12.23 -23.88 -17.08
N LYS A 150 10.98 -23.40 -17.26
CA LYS A 150 9.86 -24.14 -17.88
C LYS A 150 8.99 -23.20 -18.74
N PRO A 151 9.49 -22.71 -19.89
CA PRO A 151 8.82 -21.67 -20.67
C PRO A 151 7.47 -22.10 -21.26
N ASN A 152 7.23 -23.40 -21.40
CA ASN A 152 5.97 -23.96 -21.93
C ASN A 152 4.89 -24.13 -20.85
N THR A 153 5.22 -23.94 -19.57
CA THR A 153 4.25 -24.03 -18.47
C THR A 153 3.64 -22.65 -18.22
N LEU A 154 2.31 -22.57 -18.28
CA LEU A 154 1.59 -21.36 -17.93
C LEU A 154 1.49 -21.24 -16.41
N LEU A 155 1.83 -20.08 -15.88
CA LEU A 155 1.63 -19.79 -14.47
C LEU A 155 0.13 -19.60 -14.21
N GLN A 156 -0.38 -20.34 -13.24
CA GLN A 156 -1.76 -20.22 -12.77
C GLN A 156 -1.75 -19.91 -11.29
N ILE A 157 -2.52 -18.91 -10.90
CA ILE A 157 -2.74 -18.56 -9.50
C ILE A 157 -4.21 -18.74 -9.15
N ARG A 158 -4.50 -19.10 -7.91
CA ARG A 158 -5.81 -18.90 -7.31
C ARG A 158 -5.79 -17.59 -6.56
N ALA A 159 -6.91 -16.87 -6.59
CA ALA A 159 -7.04 -15.60 -5.87
C ALA A 159 -8.33 -15.55 -5.06
N GLY A 160 -8.24 -14.99 -3.86
CA GLY A 160 -9.34 -14.82 -2.91
C GLY A 160 -9.33 -13.43 -2.28
N ILE A 161 -10.51 -12.80 -2.21
CA ILE A 161 -10.71 -11.47 -1.65
C ILE A 161 -11.80 -11.50 -0.58
N HIS A 162 -11.53 -10.89 0.56
CA HIS A 162 -12.55 -10.66 1.58
C HIS A 162 -12.34 -9.33 2.29
N SER A 163 -13.45 -8.68 2.61
CA SER A 163 -13.47 -7.41 3.33
C SER A 163 -14.10 -7.58 4.71
N GLY A 164 -13.50 -6.97 5.72
CA GLY A 164 -13.99 -7.05 7.09
C GLY A 164 -13.07 -6.38 8.09
N PRO A 165 -13.41 -6.42 9.39
CA PRO A 165 -12.59 -5.82 10.44
C PRO A 165 -11.28 -6.60 10.62
N VAL A 166 -10.19 -5.89 10.89
CA VAL A 166 -8.88 -6.49 11.15
C VAL A 166 -8.19 -5.77 12.31
N VAL A 167 -7.36 -6.51 13.03
CA VAL A 167 -6.42 -5.93 13.99
C VAL A 167 -5.04 -6.07 13.39
N ALA A 168 -4.28 -4.97 13.32
CA ALA A 168 -2.93 -4.98 12.80
C ALA A 168 -1.95 -4.37 13.80
N GLY A 169 -0.74 -4.89 13.85
CA GLY A 169 0.28 -4.41 14.78
C GLY A 169 1.63 -5.04 14.54
N VAL A 170 2.67 -4.49 15.17
CA VAL A 170 4.02 -5.05 15.09
C VAL A 170 4.18 -6.18 16.08
N VAL A 171 4.61 -7.34 15.57
CA VAL A 171 4.92 -8.51 16.37
C VAL A 171 6.42 -8.76 16.35
N GLY A 172 6.98 -9.04 17.53
CA GLY A 172 8.39 -9.35 17.71
C GLY A 172 9.24 -8.12 18.02
N THR A 173 10.18 -8.28 18.96
CA THR A 173 11.09 -7.20 19.40
C THR A 173 12.41 -7.20 18.64
N LYS A 174 12.92 -8.38 18.26
CA LYS A 174 14.18 -8.53 17.52
C LYS A 174 14.02 -8.43 16.01
N MET A 175 12.92 -8.98 15.49
CA MET A 175 12.53 -8.92 14.09
C MET A 175 11.08 -8.43 14.04
N PRO A 176 10.86 -7.11 14.05
CA PRO A 176 9.51 -6.54 14.03
C PRO A 176 8.85 -6.84 12.68
N ARG A 177 7.67 -7.44 12.72
CA ARG A 177 6.85 -7.72 11.53
C ARG A 177 5.49 -7.08 11.70
N TYR A 178 5.03 -6.33 10.71
CA TYR A 178 3.67 -5.82 10.72
C TYR A 178 2.70 -6.93 10.32
N CYS A 179 1.94 -7.43 11.28
CA CYS A 179 1.09 -8.60 11.12
C CYS A 179 -0.38 -8.21 11.24
N LEU A 180 -1.22 -8.91 10.46
CA LEU A 180 -2.67 -8.78 10.53
C LEU A 180 -3.27 -9.99 11.23
N PHE A 181 -4.23 -9.72 12.09
CA PHE A 181 -4.97 -10.69 12.86
C PHE A 181 -6.46 -10.45 12.72
N GLY A 182 -7.21 -11.53 12.90
CA GLY A 182 -8.66 -11.49 12.87
C GLY A 182 -9.24 -12.46 11.86
N ASP A 183 -10.55 -12.58 11.96
CA ASP A 183 -11.32 -13.53 11.18
C ASP A 183 -11.32 -13.23 9.67
N THR A 184 -11.16 -11.96 9.32
CA THR A 184 -11.06 -11.49 7.94
C THR A 184 -9.88 -12.13 7.20
N VAL A 185 -8.72 -12.28 7.84
CA VAL A 185 -7.54 -12.92 7.24
C VAL A 185 -7.81 -14.39 6.94
N ASN A 186 -8.41 -15.10 7.89
CA ASN A 186 -8.77 -16.51 7.73
C ASN A 186 -9.81 -16.69 6.61
N THR A 187 -10.83 -15.84 6.57
CA THR A 187 -11.88 -15.89 5.55
C THR A 187 -11.33 -15.60 4.16
N ALA A 188 -10.43 -14.62 4.02
CA ALA A 188 -9.75 -14.31 2.76
C ALA A 188 -8.92 -15.51 2.26
N SER A 189 -8.16 -16.16 3.13
CA SER A 189 -7.44 -17.40 2.81
C SER A 189 -8.40 -18.52 2.37
N ARG A 190 -9.60 -18.61 2.96
CA ARG A 190 -10.60 -19.57 2.50
C ARG A 190 -11.16 -19.25 1.11
N MET A 191 -11.37 -17.96 0.81
CA MET A 191 -11.78 -17.53 -0.54
C MET A 191 -10.75 -17.92 -1.58
N GLU A 192 -9.44 -17.84 -1.27
CA GLU A 192 -8.39 -18.29 -2.18
C GLU A 192 -8.42 -19.82 -2.33
N SER A 193 -8.43 -20.55 -1.21
CA SER A 193 -8.33 -22.02 -1.24
C SER A 193 -9.49 -22.72 -1.96
N THR A 194 -10.65 -22.07 -2.04
CA THR A 194 -11.85 -22.57 -2.73
C THR A 194 -12.03 -21.97 -4.14
N SER A 195 -11.09 -21.11 -4.56
CA SER A 195 -11.10 -20.46 -5.86
C SER A 195 -10.67 -21.41 -6.98
N GLU A 196 -10.92 -21.00 -8.21
CA GLU A 196 -10.50 -21.70 -9.42
C GLU A 196 -9.24 -21.05 -10.02
N ALA A 197 -8.47 -21.82 -10.78
CA ALA A 197 -7.27 -21.32 -11.43
C ALA A 197 -7.58 -20.11 -12.33
N LEU A 198 -6.81 -19.04 -12.18
CA LEU A 198 -6.95 -17.76 -12.88
C LEU A 198 -8.30 -17.06 -12.69
N LYS A 199 -9.05 -17.42 -11.65
CA LYS A 199 -10.26 -16.71 -11.23
C LYS A 199 -10.06 -16.07 -9.87
N ILE A 200 -10.75 -14.96 -9.66
CA ILE A 200 -10.71 -14.21 -8.41
C ILE A 200 -12.04 -14.43 -7.71
N GLN A 201 -12.01 -15.13 -6.59
CA GLN A 201 -13.18 -15.35 -5.76
C GLN A 201 -13.28 -14.25 -4.71
N CYS A 202 -14.47 -13.70 -4.51
CA CYS A 202 -14.73 -12.74 -3.46
C CYS A 202 -15.92 -13.15 -2.58
N SER A 203 -15.83 -12.77 -1.31
CA SER A 203 -16.91 -12.94 -0.33
C SER A 203 -18.05 -11.94 -0.55
N SER A 204 -19.21 -12.20 0.06
CA SER A 204 -20.36 -11.27 0.04
C SER A 204 -20.03 -9.85 0.55
N SER A 205 -19.19 -9.71 1.58
CA SER A 205 -18.82 -8.38 2.10
C SER A 205 -18.03 -7.55 1.11
N ALA A 206 -17.05 -8.16 0.44
CA ALA A 206 -16.30 -7.52 -0.64
C ALA A 206 -17.20 -7.18 -1.84
N PHE A 207 -18.14 -8.09 -2.18
CA PHE A 207 -19.12 -7.86 -3.23
C PHE A 207 -19.95 -6.59 -2.99
N TYR A 208 -20.53 -6.41 -1.78
CA TYR A 208 -21.34 -5.23 -1.50
C TYR A 208 -20.56 -3.92 -1.59
N LEU A 209 -19.30 -3.91 -1.14
CA LEU A 209 -18.44 -2.73 -1.28
C LEU A 209 -18.13 -2.41 -2.74
N LEU A 210 -17.89 -3.43 -3.56
CA LEU A 210 -17.61 -3.24 -4.99
C LEU A 210 -18.85 -2.82 -5.78
N GLU A 211 -20.04 -3.30 -5.41
CA GLU A 211 -21.32 -2.84 -5.95
C GLU A 211 -21.58 -1.36 -5.60
N GLU A 212 -21.27 -0.94 -4.37
CA GLU A 212 -21.41 0.45 -3.94
C GLU A 212 -20.45 1.39 -4.69
N ILE A 213 -19.20 0.96 -4.90
CA ILE A 213 -18.20 1.72 -5.67
C ILE A 213 -18.58 1.76 -7.17
N GLY A 214 -19.09 0.65 -7.69
CA GLY A 214 -19.42 0.46 -9.09
C GLY A 214 -18.22 0.22 -10.01
N GLY A 215 -18.50 -0.12 -11.27
CA GLY A 215 -17.48 -0.31 -12.31
C GLY A 215 -16.81 -1.70 -12.33
N TYR A 216 -17.26 -2.64 -11.52
CA TYR A 216 -16.75 -4.03 -11.50
C TYR A 216 -17.78 -5.01 -12.08
N VAL A 217 -17.28 -6.07 -12.73
CA VAL A 217 -18.10 -7.18 -13.24
C VAL A 217 -18.04 -8.31 -12.25
N LEU A 218 -19.14 -8.53 -11.54
CA LEU A 218 -19.27 -9.54 -10.49
C LEU A 218 -20.30 -10.58 -10.90
N GLN A 219 -19.96 -11.86 -10.81
CA GLN A 219 -20.86 -12.96 -11.11
C GLN A 219 -21.11 -13.79 -9.86
N CYS A 220 -22.37 -14.04 -9.50
CA CYS A 220 -22.68 -14.93 -8.39
C CYS A 220 -22.25 -16.37 -8.72
N ARG A 221 -21.37 -16.94 -7.88
CA ARG A 221 -20.97 -18.35 -7.96
C ARG A 221 -22.01 -19.27 -7.30
N GLY A 222 -22.75 -18.73 -6.33
CA GLY A 222 -23.73 -19.44 -5.53
C GLY A 222 -23.24 -19.77 -4.13
N MET A 223 -23.99 -20.66 -3.46
CA MET A 223 -23.71 -21.09 -2.11
C MET A 223 -22.56 -22.12 -2.11
N MET A 224 -21.56 -21.89 -1.27
CA MET A 224 -20.43 -22.79 -1.10
C MET A 224 -20.18 -23.09 0.37
N GLN A 225 -19.85 -24.34 0.65
CA GLN A 225 -19.45 -24.75 1.98
C GLN A 225 -17.99 -24.36 2.24
N VAL A 226 -17.79 -23.37 3.09
CA VAL A 226 -16.47 -22.85 3.45
C VAL A 226 -16.07 -23.41 4.81
N LYS A 227 -14.91 -24.07 4.86
CA LYS A 227 -14.41 -24.72 6.08
C LYS A 227 -14.31 -23.74 7.26
N GLY A 228 -15.06 -24.02 8.33
CA GLY A 228 -15.10 -23.19 9.53
C GLY A 228 -16.04 -21.98 9.45
N LYS A 229 -16.73 -21.78 8.31
CA LYS A 229 -17.74 -20.72 8.11
C LYS A 229 -19.13 -21.23 7.83
N GLY A 230 -19.24 -22.48 7.36
CA GLY A 230 -20.51 -23.02 6.89
C GLY A 230 -20.81 -22.54 5.47
N ASP A 231 -22.08 -22.41 5.15
CA ASP A 231 -22.53 -22.03 3.82
C ASP A 231 -22.38 -20.52 3.61
N MET A 232 -21.60 -20.13 2.61
CA MET A 232 -21.36 -18.75 2.22
C MET A 232 -21.69 -18.54 0.75
N VAL A 233 -22.38 -17.45 0.45
CA VAL A 233 -22.52 -16.99 -0.93
C VAL A 233 -21.23 -16.30 -1.37
N THR A 234 -20.72 -16.72 -2.52
CA THR A 234 -19.47 -16.24 -3.09
C THR A 234 -19.68 -15.76 -4.52
N TYR A 235 -18.76 -14.91 -4.98
CA TYR A 235 -18.85 -14.25 -6.27
C TYR A 235 -17.51 -14.34 -6.99
N TRP A 236 -17.56 -14.36 -8.32
CA TRP A 236 -16.40 -14.18 -9.18
C TRP A 236 -16.25 -12.72 -9.52
N LEU A 237 -15.04 -12.19 -9.38
CA LEU A 237 -14.64 -10.92 -9.96
C LEU A 237 -14.06 -11.19 -11.35
N GLU A 238 -14.81 -10.86 -12.39
CA GLU A 238 -14.46 -11.18 -13.78
C GLU A 238 -13.73 -10.03 -14.50
N GLY A 239 -13.96 -8.80 -14.07
CA GLY A 239 -13.36 -7.64 -14.73
C GLY A 239 -13.77 -6.31 -14.13
N LYS A 240 -13.32 -5.26 -14.80
CA LYS A 240 -13.64 -3.87 -14.51
C LYS A 240 -14.17 -3.24 -15.79
N HIS A 241 -15.37 -2.66 -15.75
CA HIS A 241 -15.86 -1.84 -16.84
C HIS A 241 -14.98 -0.60 -16.96
N ALA A 242 -14.69 -0.18 -18.19
CA ALA A 242 -14.12 1.14 -18.43
C ALA A 242 -15.18 2.18 -18.04
N THR A 243 -15.17 2.64 -16.80
CA THR A 243 -15.98 3.79 -16.40
C THR A 243 -15.52 4.96 -17.27
N PRO A 244 -16.41 5.68 -17.98
CA PRO A 244 -16.01 6.92 -18.63
C PRO A 244 -15.45 7.83 -17.54
N ALA A 245 -14.20 8.25 -17.71
CA ALA A 245 -13.53 9.14 -16.78
C ALA A 245 -14.45 10.34 -16.51
N ILE A 246 -14.91 10.47 -15.27
CA ILE A 246 -15.53 11.71 -14.81
C ILE A 246 -14.42 12.76 -14.90
N LYS A 247 -14.49 13.60 -15.93
CA LYS A 247 -13.70 14.82 -16.03
C LYS A 247 -14.19 15.74 -14.91
N GLU A 248 -13.48 15.79 -13.80
CA GLU A 248 -13.55 16.95 -12.90
C GLU A 248 -12.28 17.79 -12.98
N CYS A 249 -12.46 18.86 -13.77
CA CYS A 249 -11.87 20.19 -13.72
C CYS A 249 -10.65 20.43 -12.82
N THR A 250 -9.50 20.52 -13.49
CA THR A 250 -8.47 21.48 -13.10
C THR A 250 -9.05 22.90 -13.10
N LYS A 251 -8.97 23.56 -11.93
CA LYS A 251 -8.51 24.95 -11.73
C LYS A 251 -8.58 25.29 -10.23
N LYS A 252 -7.49 25.03 -9.50
CA LYS A 252 -7.17 25.87 -8.33
C LYS A 252 -6.71 27.23 -8.87
N PRO A 253 -7.17 28.37 -8.32
CA PRO A 253 -6.72 29.67 -8.79
C PRO A 253 -5.23 29.85 -8.44
N PRO A 254 -4.41 30.47 -9.32
CA PRO A 254 -3.03 30.75 -8.99
C PRO A 254 -2.99 31.86 -7.93
N PHE A 255 -2.32 31.54 -6.83
CA PHE A 255 -1.88 32.46 -5.79
C PHE A 255 -0.95 33.50 -6.42
N MET A 256 -1.37 34.77 -6.43
CA MET A 256 -0.56 35.88 -6.95
C MET A 256 0.50 36.28 -5.91
N LEU A 257 1.76 36.25 -6.33
CA LEU A 257 2.87 36.90 -5.66
C LEU A 257 2.78 38.42 -5.91
N GLU A 258 2.96 39.19 -4.84
CA GLU A 258 3.15 40.64 -4.85
C GLU A 258 4.33 41.03 -5.74
N ASN A 259 4.20 42.18 -6.44
CA ASN A 259 5.21 43.24 -6.45
C ASN A 259 4.68 44.51 -7.14
N GLU A 260 4.74 45.59 -6.36
CA GLU A 260 5.18 46.95 -6.69
C GLU A 260 4.64 47.74 -7.92
N GLU A 261 4.12 48.91 -7.54
CA GLU A 261 4.36 50.25 -8.11
C GLU A 261 3.30 50.96 -8.99
N SER A 262 2.86 52.08 -8.41
CA SER A 262 2.46 53.36 -9.02
C SER A 262 1.13 53.43 -9.77
N TYR A 263 0.21 54.26 -9.30
CA TYR A 263 -0.20 55.51 -9.97
C TYR A 263 -0.98 56.38 -8.99
N THR A 264 -0.57 57.63 -8.94
CA THR A 264 -1.12 58.78 -8.23
C THR A 264 -2.52 59.16 -8.72
N SER A 265 -3.41 59.58 -7.81
CA SER A 265 -4.03 60.94 -7.78
C SER A 265 -5.34 60.97 -6.95
N ILE A 266 -5.33 61.84 -5.93
CA ILE A 266 -6.43 62.35 -5.07
C ILE A 266 -7.31 63.29 -5.97
N PRO A 267 -8.63 63.58 -5.77
CA PRO A 267 -9.21 64.07 -4.51
C PRO A 267 -10.71 63.88 -4.19
N GLY A 268 -11.07 63.99 -2.89
CA GLY A 268 -12.40 64.49 -2.49
C GLY A 268 -13.02 64.00 -1.17
N VAL A 269 -12.87 64.83 -0.12
CA VAL A 269 -13.88 65.13 0.92
C VAL A 269 -14.09 64.15 2.10
N LEU A 270 -13.40 64.48 3.19
CA LEU A 270 -13.87 64.75 4.57
C LEU A 270 -15.18 64.13 5.10
N GLY A 271 -15.05 63.51 6.28
CA GLY A 271 -16.12 63.32 7.25
C GLY A 271 -15.60 62.72 8.55
N ASN A 272 -15.14 63.59 9.47
CA ASN A 272 -14.99 63.30 10.89
C ASN A 272 -16.31 62.76 11.48
N ASP A 273 -16.22 61.94 12.52
CA ASP A 273 -16.88 62.14 13.84
C ASP A 273 -16.79 60.83 14.65
N LEU A 274 -15.96 60.83 15.71
CA LEU A 274 -16.35 60.88 17.13
C LEU A 274 -16.90 59.53 17.64
N LEU A 275 -16.10 58.68 18.29
CA LEU A 275 -15.78 58.64 19.73
C LEU A 275 -17.00 58.73 20.69
N VAL A 276 -16.99 57.79 21.64
CA VAL A 276 -17.57 57.77 23.00
C VAL A 276 -18.90 56.99 23.21
N ASP A 277 -18.73 55.72 23.65
CA ASP A 277 -19.27 55.02 24.85
C ASP A 277 -20.75 55.22 25.33
N PRO A 278 -21.18 54.65 26.48
CA PRO A 278 -21.69 53.28 26.62
C PRO A 278 -23.08 53.23 27.30
N LEU A 279 -23.70 52.05 27.37
CA LEU A 279 -24.58 51.58 28.47
C LEU A 279 -24.79 50.07 28.36
#